data_AF-A0A8T3W1F4-F1
#
_entry.id   AF-A0A8T3W1F4-F1
#
_cell.length_a   1.000
_cell.length_b   1.000
_cell.length_c   1.000
_cell.angle_alpha   90.00
_cell.angle_beta   90.00
_cell.angle_gamma   90.00
#
_symmetry.space_group_name_H-M   'P 1'
#
loop_
_entity.id
_entity.type
_entity.pdbx_description
1 polymer ?
#
loop_
_entity_poly.entity_id
_entity_poly.type
_entity_poly.pdbx_seq_one_letter_code
_entity_poly.pdbx_strand_id
1 'polypeptide(L)'
;MNTVTEELNTFIDGVGSMIEDVENHFANRQNDFRSMCFYNIYNRGILTREIVTLLEKSVRPFQEEDNQAQENERVVIVTRGLFTDTMSSIEKAAKDCIPAYWMNDIKEEAMKDNSYLYLRYIIYASAKKGLVSEKELKEWDLVFLMRNLVMHNNSVSDRSMIFEMGDLKISMRPDRMMKGPANTFVILSEKAVELFYNWLKAVNEAYRR
;
A
#
# COMPACT_ATOMS: atom_id res chain seq x y z
N MET A 1 -4.74 -4.65 -21.82
CA MET A 1 -5.07 -4.38 -20.41
C MET A 1 -4.67 -5.64 -19.67
N ASN A 2 -3.70 -5.53 -18.76
CA ASN A 2 -3.16 -6.69 -18.07
C ASN A 2 -4.25 -7.33 -17.20
N THR A 3 -4.21 -8.65 -17.06
CA THR A 3 -5.05 -9.38 -16.10
C THR A 3 -4.64 -9.02 -14.67
N VAL A 4 -5.53 -9.20 -13.69
CA VAL A 4 -5.20 -8.94 -12.28
C VAL A 4 -4.03 -9.83 -11.84
N THR A 5 -3.97 -11.06 -12.34
CA THR A 5 -2.84 -11.98 -12.11
C THR A 5 -1.50 -11.46 -12.68
N GLU A 6 -1.50 -10.87 -13.88
CA GLU A 6 -0.30 -10.24 -14.45
C GLU A 6 0.17 -9.04 -13.62
N GLU A 7 -0.76 -8.17 -13.20
CA GLU A 7 -0.45 -7.04 -12.31
C GLU A 7 0.12 -7.51 -10.96
N LEU A 8 -0.42 -8.60 -10.42
CA LEU A 8 0.10 -9.20 -9.19
C LEU A 8 1.52 -9.76 -9.38
N ASN A 9 1.85 -10.33 -10.54
CA ASN A 9 3.22 -10.76 -10.82
C ASN A 9 4.17 -9.56 -10.86
N THR A 10 3.80 -8.49 -11.57
CA THR A 10 4.60 -7.24 -11.59
C THR A 10 4.79 -6.66 -10.19
N PHE A 11 3.72 -6.63 -9.38
CA PHE A 11 3.80 -6.22 -7.97
C PHE A 11 4.77 -7.09 -7.16
N ILE A 12 4.65 -8.42 -7.27
CA ILE A 12 5.51 -9.38 -6.54
C ILE A 12 6.98 -9.20 -6.94
N ASP A 13 7.27 -9.08 -8.24
CA ASP A 13 8.63 -8.90 -8.76
C ASP A 13 9.24 -7.56 -8.31
N GLY A 14 8.43 -6.50 -8.31
CA GLY A 14 8.82 -5.18 -7.82
C GLY A 14 9.17 -5.20 -6.33
N VAL A 15 8.31 -5.81 -5.49
CA VAL A 15 8.57 -5.98 -4.06
C VAL A 15 9.81 -6.87 -3.85
N GLY A 16 9.98 -7.93 -4.64
CA GLY A 16 11.15 -8.81 -4.61
C GLY A 16 12.46 -8.06 -4.83
N SER A 17 12.48 -7.18 -5.83
CA SER A 17 13.65 -6.34 -6.13
C SER A 17 13.96 -5.36 -4.98
N MET A 18 12.93 -4.83 -4.31
CA MET A 18 13.12 -3.97 -3.13
C MET A 18 13.65 -4.74 -1.91
N ILE A 19 13.29 -6.01 -1.73
CA ILE A 19 13.87 -6.86 -0.67
C ILE A 19 15.37 -6.96 -0.87
N GLU A 20 15.83 -7.31 -2.08
CA GLU A 20 17.25 -7.43 -2.40
C GLU A 20 18.00 -6.13 -2.13
N ASP A 21 17.46 -4.98 -2.55
CA ASP A 21 18.08 -3.69 -2.29
C ASP A 21 18.16 -3.37 -0.78
N VAL A 22 17.07 -3.61 -0.05
CA VAL A 22 16.99 -3.34 1.38
C VAL A 22 17.97 -4.21 2.17
N GLU A 23 18.09 -5.49 1.83
CA GLU A 23 19.04 -6.39 2.47
C GLU A 23 20.49 -6.00 2.23
N ASN A 24 20.81 -5.55 1.01
CA ASN A 24 22.17 -5.19 0.65
C ASN A 24 22.60 -3.82 1.20
N HIS A 25 21.66 -2.87 1.34
CA HIS A 25 22.03 -1.48 1.60
C HIS A 25 21.55 -0.91 2.94
N PHE A 26 20.45 -1.43 3.50
CA PHE A 26 19.81 -0.85 4.70
C PHE A 26 19.85 -1.81 5.89
N ALA A 27 19.43 -3.05 5.70
CA ALA A 27 19.36 -4.06 6.74
C ALA A 27 20.74 -4.33 7.33
N ASN A 28 20.84 -4.37 8.65
CA ASN A 28 22.11 -4.53 9.35
C ASN A 28 22.17 -5.81 10.17
N ARG A 29 21.08 -6.59 10.21
CA ARG A 29 20.95 -7.81 11.01
C ARG A 29 20.01 -8.82 10.34
N GLN A 30 20.13 -10.06 10.76
CA GLN A 30 19.14 -11.10 10.46
C GLN A 30 17.80 -10.71 11.11
N ASN A 31 16.69 -10.83 10.37
CA ASN A 31 15.33 -10.41 10.78
C ASN A 31 15.17 -8.89 11.00
N ASP A 32 15.82 -8.07 10.19
CA ASP A 32 15.62 -6.63 10.20
C ASP A 32 14.16 -6.26 9.87
N PHE A 33 13.53 -5.42 10.70
CA PHE A 33 12.13 -5.03 10.53
C PHE A 33 11.89 -4.33 9.18
N ARG A 34 12.92 -3.72 8.58
CA ARG A 34 12.86 -3.10 7.25
C ARG A 34 12.66 -4.16 6.18
N SER A 35 13.55 -5.15 6.09
CA SER A 35 13.41 -6.27 5.14
C SER A 35 12.16 -7.11 5.42
N MET A 36 11.87 -7.38 6.70
CA MET A 36 10.70 -8.17 7.09
C MET A 36 9.37 -7.53 6.67
N CYS A 37 9.30 -6.20 6.61
CA CYS A 37 8.15 -5.50 6.05
C CYS A 37 7.90 -5.93 4.60
N PHE A 38 8.92 -5.87 3.76
CA PHE A 38 8.83 -6.24 2.35
C PHE A 38 8.60 -7.75 2.16
N TYR A 39 9.24 -8.62 2.95
CA TYR A 39 8.93 -10.06 2.93
C TYR A 39 7.47 -10.35 3.27
N ASN A 40 6.91 -9.67 4.28
CA ASN A 40 5.49 -9.84 4.61
C ASN A 40 4.59 -9.42 3.45
N ILE A 41 4.89 -8.27 2.84
CA ILE A 41 4.15 -7.75 1.68
C ILE A 41 4.27 -8.71 0.48
N TYR A 42 5.48 -9.21 0.21
CA TYR A 42 5.76 -10.17 -0.86
C TYR A 42 4.96 -11.47 -0.69
N ASN A 43 4.99 -12.05 0.51
CA ASN A 43 4.23 -13.26 0.83
C ASN A 43 2.72 -13.03 0.74
N ARG A 44 2.23 -11.84 1.12
CA ARG A 44 0.83 -11.45 0.91
C ARG A 44 0.50 -11.32 -0.58
N GLY A 45 1.40 -10.79 -1.38
CA GLY A 45 1.28 -10.74 -2.83
C GLY A 45 1.13 -12.14 -3.44
N ILE A 46 2.02 -13.08 -3.07
CA ILE A 46 1.96 -14.48 -3.51
C ILE A 46 0.62 -15.12 -3.14
N LEU A 47 0.20 -15.04 -1.87
CA LEU A 47 -1.07 -15.59 -1.43
C LEU A 47 -2.26 -15.00 -2.19
N THR A 48 -2.25 -13.68 -2.40
CA THR A 48 -3.30 -12.98 -3.16
C THR A 48 -3.35 -13.49 -4.58
N ARG A 49 -2.20 -13.62 -5.25
CA ARG A 49 -2.10 -14.17 -6.62
C ARG A 49 -2.62 -15.59 -6.69
N GLU A 50 -2.26 -16.45 -5.74
CA GLU A 50 -2.75 -17.83 -5.69
C GLU A 50 -4.28 -17.89 -5.57
N ILE A 51 -4.85 -17.08 -4.68
CA ILE A 51 -6.31 -16.99 -4.53
C ILE A 51 -6.97 -16.47 -5.80
N VAL A 52 -6.46 -15.38 -6.39
CA VAL A 52 -7.00 -14.80 -7.64
C VAL A 52 -6.91 -15.81 -8.78
N THR A 53 -5.78 -16.50 -8.93
CA THR A 53 -5.59 -17.55 -9.94
C THR A 53 -6.60 -18.69 -9.77
N LEU A 54 -6.90 -19.10 -8.53
CA LEU A 54 -7.92 -20.10 -8.25
C LEU A 54 -9.32 -19.62 -8.62
N LEU A 55 -9.65 -18.36 -8.31
CA LEU A 55 -10.92 -17.74 -8.69
C LEU A 55 -11.06 -17.70 -10.22
N GLU A 56 -10.03 -17.25 -10.93
CA GLU A 56 -9.98 -17.19 -12.40
C GLU A 56 -10.04 -18.59 -13.06
N LYS A 57 -9.48 -19.63 -12.43
CA LYS A 57 -9.54 -21.02 -12.94
C LYS A 57 -10.83 -21.75 -12.59
N SER A 58 -11.53 -21.32 -11.56
CA SER A 58 -12.78 -21.94 -11.10
C SER A 58 -13.98 -21.68 -12.01
N VAL A 59 -13.76 -21.02 -13.16
CA VAL A 59 -14.73 -20.79 -14.24
C VAL A 59 -15.39 -22.11 -14.62
N ARG A 60 -16.64 -22.26 -14.20
CA ARG A 60 -17.50 -23.35 -14.65
C ARG A 60 -17.95 -23.00 -16.07
N PRO A 61 -17.86 -23.92 -17.05
CA PRO A 61 -18.01 -23.61 -18.48
C PRO A 61 -19.42 -23.20 -18.93
N PHE A 62 -20.38 -23.03 -18.01
CA PHE A 62 -21.74 -22.62 -18.31
C PHE A 62 -22.28 -21.84 -17.11
N GLN A 63 -22.47 -20.51 -17.17
CA GLN A 63 -23.48 -19.76 -16.40
C GLN A 63 -23.45 -18.23 -16.66
N GLU A 64 -24.60 -17.58 -16.42
CA GLU A 64 -25.07 -16.24 -16.83
C GLU A 64 -24.23 -15.01 -16.38
N GLU A 65 -24.49 -13.84 -16.99
CA GLU A 65 -23.81 -12.54 -16.75
C GLU A 65 -23.69 -12.13 -15.27
N ASP A 66 -24.65 -12.52 -14.42
CA ASP A 66 -24.65 -12.22 -12.97
C ASP A 66 -23.48 -12.88 -12.21
N ASN A 67 -22.90 -13.96 -12.72
CA ASN A 67 -21.73 -14.61 -12.08
C ASN A 67 -20.43 -13.86 -12.33
N GLN A 68 -20.24 -13.24 -13.50
CA GLN A 68 -19.01 -12.49 -13.81
C GLN A 68 -18.85 -11.26 -12.90
N ALA A 69 -19.96 -10.60 -12.56
CA ALA A 69 -19.97 -9.49 -11.62
C ALA A 69 -19.56 -9.94 -10.20
N GLN A 70 -20.08 -11.08 -9.73
CA GLN A 70 -19.73 -11.66 -8.42
C GLN A 70 -18.28 -12.12 -8.36
N GLU A 71 -17.76 -12.69 -9.45
CA GLU A 71 -16.34 -13.10 -9.54
C GLU A 71 -15.41 -11.89 -9.46
N ASN A 72 -15.70 -10.84 -10.22
CA ASN A 72 -14.96 -9.58 -10.16
C ASN A 72 -15.00 -8.98 -8.75
N GLU A 73 -16.15 -9.05 -8.07
CA GLU A 73 -16.27 -8.58 -6.68
C GLU A 73 -15.39 -9.39 -5.72
N ARG A 74 -15.30 -10.72 -5.88
CA ARG A 74 -14.39 -11.55 -5.06
C ARG A 74 -12.93 -11.19 -5.30
N VAL A 75 -12.52 -10.97 -6.54
CA VAL A 75 -11.16 -10.52 -6.87
C VAL A 75 -10.87 -9.16 -6.22
N VAL A 76 -11.83 -8.23 -6.27
CA VAL A 76 -11.72 -6.92 -5.60
C VAL A 76 -11.63 -7.07 -4.08
N ILE A 77 -12.40 -7.96 -3.46
CA ILE A 77 -12.33 -8.22 -2.01
C ILE A 77 -10.95 -8.74 -1.60
N VAL A 78 -10.41 -9.70 -2.36
CA VAL A 78 -9.10 -10.33 -2.08
C VAL A 78 -7.98 -9.30 -2.24
N THR A 79 -7.96 -8.55 -3.33
CA THR A 79 -6.95 -7.50 -3.58
C THR A 79 -7.08 -6.32 -2.62
N ARG A 80 -8.28 -5.98 -2.15
CA ARG A 80 -8.49 -5.01 -1.06
C ARG A 80 -7.85 -5.47 0.25
N GLY A 81 -7.88 -6.78 0.51
CA GLY A 81 -7.16 -7.40 1.63
C GLY A 81 -5.65 -7.17 1.53
N LEU A 82 -5.06 -7.41 0.35
CA LEU A 82 -3.65 -7.13 0.07
C LEU A 82 -3.27 -5.68 0.40
N PHE A 83 -4.07 -4.71 -0.06
CA PHE A 83 -3.82 -3.29 0.22
C PHE A 83 -3.87 -2.95 1.71
N THR A 84 -4.83 -3.53 2.43
CA THR A 84 -4.98 -3.32 3.88
C THR A 84 -3.79 -3.90 4.66
N ASP A 85 -3.37 -5.11 4.31
CA ASP A 85 -2.23 -5.78 4.94
C ASP A 85 -0.91 -5.06 4.62
N THR A 86 -0.78 -4.53 3.41
CA THR A 86 0.37 -3.73 2.96
C THR A 86 0.50 -2.46 3.79
N MET A 87 -0.58 -1.68 3.90
CA MET A 87 -0.61 -0.46 4.71
C MET A 87 -0.31 -0.72 6.18
N SER A 88 -0.79 -1.84 6.71
CA SER A 88 -0.54 -2.25 8.10
C SER A 88 0.92 -2.65 8.33
N SER A 89 1.52 -3.36 7.38
CA SER A 89 2.94 -3.76 7.42
C SER A 89 3.85 -2.53 7.34
N ILE A 90 3.55 -1.59 6.45
CA ILE A 90 4.25 -0.31 6.30
C ILE A 90 4.14 0.50 7.60
N GLU A 91 2.93 0.64 8.15
CA GLU A 91 2.72 1.41 9.39
C GLU A 91 3.53 0.83 10.56
N LYS A 92 3.56 -0.50 10.70
CA LYS A 92 4.36 -1.15 11.74
C LYS A 92 5.85 -0.88 11.54
N ALA A 93 6.37 -1.07 10.33
CA ALA A 93 7.78 -0.86 10.03
C ALA A 93 8.21 0.60 10.20
N ALA A 94 7.37 1.56 9.77
CA ALA A 94 7.63 2.99 9.97
C ALA A 94 7.71 3.36 11.45
N LYS A 95 6.87 2.77 12.31
CA LYS A 95 6.97 2.97 13.77
C LYS A 95 8.24 2.38 14.36
N ASP A 96 8.71 1.25 13.83
CA ASP A 96 9.94 0.60 14.28
C ASP A 96 11.21 1.34 13.79
N CYS A 97 11.15 2.04 12.65
CA CYS A 97 12.21 2.95 12.19
C CYS A 97 12.51 4.05 13.22
N ILE A 98 11.48 4.64 13.83
CA ILE A 98 11.64 5.80 14.72
C ILE A 98 12.67 5.55 15.85
N PRO A 99 12.52 4.51 16.70
CA PRO A 99 13.51 4.20 17.71
C PRO A 99 14.83 3.65 17.11
N ALA A 100 14.77 2.90 16.01
CA ALA A 100 15.96 2.30 15.41
C ALA A 100 16.96 3.32 14.84
N TYR A 101 16.47 4.44 14.32
CA TYR A 101 17.27 5.54 13.77
C TYR A 101 17.39 6.75 14.72
N TRP A 102 16.88 6.65 15.95
CA TRP A 102 16.81 7.77 16.91
C TRP A 102 16.14 9.04 16.33
N MET A 103 15.06 8.87 15.57
CA MET A 103 14.31 9.95 14.91
C MET A 103 13.39 10.70 15.90
N ASN A 104 13.97 11.19 17.01
CA ASN A 104 13.21 11.87 18.07
C ASN A 104 12.50 13.12 17.56
N ASP A 105 13.12 13.85 16.63
CA ASP A 105 12.54 15.06 16.05
C ASP A 105 11.31 14.77 15.18
N ILE A 106 11.32 13.67 14.42
CA ILE A 106 10.14 13.19 13.68
C ILE A 106 9.05 12.72 14.65
N LYS A 107 9.44 12.01 15.71
CA LYS A 107 8.50 11.51 16.72
C LYS A 107 7.78 12.64 17.43
N GLU A 108 8.51 13.64 17.90
CA GLU A 108 7.97 14.80 18.62
C GLU A 108 6.99 15.58 17.73
N GLU A 109 7.37 15.84 16.48
CA GLU A 109 6.51 16.54 15.53
C GLU A 109 5.24 15.73 15.18
N ALA A 110 5.37 14.41 14.97
CA ALA A 110 4.23 13.56 14.66
C ALA A 110 3.24 13.41 15.83
N MET A 111 3.72 13.52 17.06
CA MET A 111 2.93 13.37 18.29
C MET A 111 2.42 14.69 18.88
N LYS A 112 2.82 15.84 18.33
CA LYS A 112 2.49 17.17 18.87
C LYS A 112 1.00 17.36 19.21
N ASP A 113 0.13 16.89 18.32
CA ASP A 113 -1.32 17.00 18.45
C ASP A 113 -2.01 15.62 18.52
N ASN A 114 -1.26 14.54 18.76
CA ASN A 114 -1.76 13.16 18.65
C ASN A 114 -1.33 12.27 19.82
N SER A 115 -2.30 11.56 20.40
CA SER A 115 -2.03 10.57 21.46
C SER A 115 -1.34 9.29 20.96
N TYR A 116 -1.44 9.02 19.66
CA TYR A 116 -0.87 7.83 19.03
C TYR A 116 0.00 8.20 17.84
N LEU A 117 1.08 7.44 17.67
CA LEU A 117 1.95 7.56 16.51
C LEU A 117 1.33 6.82 15.33
N TYR A 118 0.74 7.56 14.39
CA TYR A 118 0.17 7.03 13.14
C TYR A 118 1.10 7.28 11.95
N LEU A 119 1.07 6.37 10.97
CA LEU A 119 1.88 6.48 9.75
C LEU A 119 1.71 7.84 9.05
N ARG A 120 0.48 8.34 8.94
CA ARG A 120 0.20 9.64 8.33
C ARG A 120 1.01 10.78 8.96
N TYR A 121 1.06 10.83 10.29
CA TYR A 121 1.79 11.88 10.99
C TYR A 121 3.30 11.70 10.93
N ILE A 122 3.79 10.45 10.88
CA ILE A 122 5.21 10.17 10.61
C ILE A 122 5.59 10.73 9.23
N ILE A 123 4.79 10.47 8.20
CA ILE A 123 5.05 10.96 6.83
C ILE A 123 4.97 12.49 6.77
N TYR A 124 3.99 13.12 7.42
CA TYR A 124 3.89 14.59 7.45
C TYR A 124 5.06 15.25 8.17
N ALA A 125 5.49 14.69 9.31
CA ALA A 125 6.69 15.15 10.01
C ALA A 125 7.94 14.97 9.14
N SER A 126 8.03 13.84 8.41
CA SER A 126 9.13 13.54 7.48
C SER A 126 9.18 14.52 6.31
N ALA A 127 8.02 14.89 5.74
CA ALA A 127 7.91 15.88 4.69
C ALA A 127 8.39 17.27 5.15
N LYS A 128 8.04 17.70 6.37
CA LYS A 128 8.56 18.96 6.96
C LYS A 128 10.08 18.99 7.10
N LYS A 129 10.73 17.82 7.14
CA LYS A 129 12.18 17.66 7.20
C LYS A 129 12.83 17.41 5.82
N GLY A 130 12.05 17.41 4.74
CA GLY A 130 12.55 17.19 3.38
C GLY A 130 12.84 15.71 3.06
N LEU A 131 12.38 14.76 3.88
CA LEU A 131 12.54 13.32 3.64
C LEU A 131 11.46 12.74 2.72
N VAL A 132 10.44 13.54 2.40
CA VAL A 132 9.34 13.22 1.48
C VAL A 132 9.13 14.46 0.63
N SER A 133 9.20 14.32 -0.69
CA SER A 133 8.96 15.42 -1.61
C SER A 133 7.49 15.86 -1.62
N GLU A 134 7.20 17.06 -2.10
CA GLU A 134 5.81 17.54 -2.22
C GLU A 134 4.97 16.63 -3.15
N LYS A 135 5.60 16.06 -4.18
CA LYS A 135 4.96 15.11 -5.08
C LYS A 135 4.56 13.83 -4.34
N GLU A 136 5.52 13.21 -3.64
CA GLU A 136 5.27 11.99 -2.87
C GLU A 136 4.25 12.23 -1.76
N LEU A 137 4.25 13.42 -1.13
CA LEU A 137 3.28 13.76 -0.11
C LEU A 137 1.84 13.75 -0.66
N LYS A 138 1.62 14.27 -1.87
CA LYS A 138 0.31 14.22 -2.54
C LYS A 138 -0.12 12.78 -2.85
N GLU A 139 0.83 11.93 -3.25
CA GLU A 139 0.56 10.51 -3.48
C GLU A 139 0.24 9.77 -2.17
N TRP A 140 0.95 10.09 -1.08
CA TRP A 140 0.66 9.59 0.26
C TRP A 140 -0.75 9.99 0.74
N ASP A 141 -1.15 11.25 0.56
CA ASP A 141 -2.48 11.72 0.93
C ASP A 141 -3.58 10.93 0.23
N LEU A 142 -3.36 10.59 -1.04
CA LEU A 142 -4.25 9.73 -1.80
C LEU A 142 -4.29 8.33 -1.21
N VAL A 143 -3.14 7.69 -0.96
CA VAL A 143 -3.07 6.36 -0.34
C VAL A 143 -3.77 6.32 1.02
N PHE A 144 -3.58 7.35 1.85
CA PHE A 144 -4.25 7.44 3.16
C PHE A 144 -5.76 7.63 3.06
N LEU A 145 -6.22 8.42 2.09
CA LEU A 145 -7.63 8.58 1.83
C LEU A 145 -8.26 7.25 1.40
N MET A 146 -7.61 6.55 0.48
CA MET A 146 -8.05 5.24 0.01
C MET A 146 -8.10 4.20 1.13
N ARG A 147 -7.07 4.15 1.99
CA ARG A 147 -7.07 3.30 3.20
C ARG A 147 -8.26 3.58 4.10
N ASN A 148 -8.52 4.86 4.40
CA ASN A 148 -9.62 5.22 5.29
C ASN A 148 -10.97 4.78 4.73
N LEU A 149 -11.19 4.98 3.43
CA LEU A 149 -12.43 4.59 2.75
C LEU A 149 -12.64 3.08 2.77
N VAL A 150 -11.58 2.32 2.49
CA VAL A 150 -11.58 0.85 2.53
C VAL A 150 -11.87 0.32 3.94
N MET A 151 -11.22 0.90 4.96
CA MET A 151 -11.26 0.41 6.33
C MET A 151 -12.54 0.76 7.10
N HIS A 152 -13.10 1.95 6.86
CA HIS A 152 -14.16 2.48 7.72
C HIS A 152 -15.50 2.64 7.02
N ASN A 153 -15.52 2.75 5.70
CA ASN A 153 -16.75 3.06 4.96
C ASN A 153 -17.16 1.97 3.98
N ASN A 154 -16.54 0.77 4.02
CA ASN A 154 -16.75 -0.26 2.99
C ASN A 154 -16.56 0.30 1.57
N SER A 155 -15.63 1.24 1.40
CA SER A 155 -15.41 1.99 0.16
C SER A 155 -16.55 2.93 -0.28
N VAL A 156 -17.46 3.31 0.61
CA VAL A 156 -18.48 4.34 0.38
C VAL A 156 -17.87 5.74 0.56
N SER A 157 -18.06 6.60 -0.44
CA SER A 157 -17.56 7.97 -0.36
C SER A 157 -18.55 8.92 0.33
N ASP A 158 -18.01 9.89 1.05
CA ASP A 158 -18.72 11.06 1.56
C ASP A 158 -18.69 12.25 0.58
N ARG A 159 -17.93 12.14 -0.52
CA ARG A 159 -17.71 13.24 -1.47
C ARG A 159 -17.60 12.78 -2.92
N SER A 160 -17.85 13.71 -3.83
CA SER A 160 -17.56 13.49 -5.25
C SER A 160 -16.08 13.75 -5.50
N MET A 161 -15.38 12.76 -6.05
CA MET A 161 -13.98 12.91 -6.43
C MET A 161 -13.63 11.94 -7.55
N ILE A 162 -12.76 12.37 -8.45
CA ILE A 162 -12.11 11.49 -9.42
C ILE A 162 -10.63 11.48 -9.06
N PHE A 163 -10.10 10.29 -8.79
CA PHE A 163 -8.67 10.10 -8.60
C PHE A 163 -8.07 9.58 -9.88
N GLU A 164 -6.91 10.14 -10.22
CA GLU A 164 -6.09 9.69 -11.32
C GLU A 164 -4.67 9.46 -10.78
N MET A 165 -4.15 8.24 -10.97
CA MET A 165 -2.80 7.85 -10.58
C MET A 165 -2.21 7.01 -11.71
N GLY A 166 -1.41 7.64 -12.57
CA GLY A 166 -1.04 7.03 -13.84
C GLY A 166 -2.30 6.71 -14.65
N ASP A 167 -2.43 5.46 -15.09
CA ASP A 167 -3.59 4.96 -15.84
C ASP A 167 -4.78 4.56 -14.95
N LEU A 168 -4.60 4.56 -13.62
CA LEU A 168 -5.67 4.22 -12.69
C LEU A 168 -6.62 5.40 -12.51
N LYS A 169 -7.88 5.20 -12.89
CA LYS A 169 -8.97 6.16 -12.66
C LYS A 169 -10.01 5.58 -11.71
N ILE A 170 -10.20 6.25 -10.57
CA ILE A 170 -11.16 5.87 -9.54
C ILE A 170 -12.22 6.96 -9.44
N SER A 171 -13.48 6.61 -9.63
CA SER A 171 -14.60 7.53 -9.46
C SER A 171 -15.29 7.28 -8.13
N MET A 172 -15.42 8.36 -7.36
CA MET A 172 -16.17 8.42 -6.13
C MET A 172 -17.37 9.35 -6.27
N ARG A 173 -18.49 8.93 -5.70
CA ARG A 173 -19.70 9.74 -5.58
C ARG A 173 -20.23 9.59 -4.15
N PRO A 174 -20.82 10.65 -3.56
CA PRO A 174 -21.42 10.60 -2.24
C PRO A 174 -22.40 9.44 -2.13
N ASP A 175 -22.36 8.74 -1.01
CA ASP A 175 -23.24 7.61 -0.64
C ASP A 175 -23.21 6.44 -1.63
N ARG A 176 -22.14 6.35 -2.42
CA ARG A 176 -21.91 5.23 -3.35
C ARG A 176 -20.57 4.57 -3.09
N MET A 177 -20.56 3.26 -3.32
CA MET A 177 -19.31 2.52 -3.43
C MET A 177 -18.47 3.10 -4.56
N MET A 178 -17.19 3.29 -4.25
CA MET A 178 -16.16 3.63 -5.20
C MET A 178 -16.17 2.68 -6.40
N LYS A 179 -16.00 3.24 -7.60
CA LYS A 179 -15.85 2.45 -8.84
C LYS A 179 -14.46 2.65 -9.43
N GLY A 180 -13.82 1.54 -9.76
CA GLY A 180 -12.53 1.50 -10.46
C GLY A 180 -12.30 0.13 -11.11
N PRO A 181 -11.20 -0.03 -11.86
CA PRO A 181 -10.77 -1.31 -12.42
C PRO A 181 -10.56 -2.41 -11.35
N ALA A 182 -10.64 -3.68 -11.73
CA ALA A 182 -10.46 -4.81 -10.81
C ALA A 182 -9.05 -4.86 -10.16
N ASN A 183 -8.03 -4.33 -10.83
CA ASN A 183 -6.66 -4.22 -10.33
C ASN A 183 -6.40 -2.97 -9.46
N THR A 184 -7.43 -2.17 -9.14
CA THR A 184 -7.29 -0.91 -8.36
C THR A 184 -6.45 -1.09 -7.10
N PHE A 185 -6.73 -2.13 -6.30
CA PHE A 185 -6.04 -2.34 -5.04
C PHE A 185 -4.63 -2.91 -5.18
N VAL A 186 -4.32 -3.57 -6.31
CA VAL A 186 -2.96 -4.00 -6.62
C VAL A 186 -2.09 -2.77 -6.88
N ILE A 187 -2.56 -1.87 -7.75
CA ILE A 187 -1.85 -0.61 -8.09
C ILE A 187 -1.68 0.28 -6.85
N LEU A 188 -2.71 0.39 -5.99
CA LEU A 188 -2.59 1.15 -4.74
C LEU A 188 -1.59 0.51 -3.76
N SER A 189 -1.51 -0.82 -3.73
CA SER A 189 -0.52 -1.52 -2.90
C SER A 189 0.89 -1.25 -3.44
N GLU A 190 1.09 -1.39 -4.74
CA GLU A 190 2.37 -1.09 -5.41
C GLU A 190 2.83 0.34 -5.09
N LYS A 191 1.95 1.33 -5.27
CA LYS A 191 2.28 2.72 -4.97
C LYS A 191 2.63 2.93 -3.50
N ALA A 192 1.90 2.31 -2.57
CA ALA A 192 2.20 2.41 -1.14
C ALA A 192 3.59 1.83 -0.80
N VAL A 193 3.95 0.71 -1.43
CA VAL A 193 5.27 0.08 -1.25
C VAL A 193 6.38 0.96 -1.83
N GLU A 194 6.20 1.49 -3.04
CA GLU A 194 7.16 2.42 -3.67
C GLU A 194 7.41 3.65 -2.79
N LEU A 195 6.33 4.30 -2.34
CA LEU A 195 6.42 5.47 -1.47
C LEU A 195 7.12 5.16 -0.15
N PHE A 196 6.83 3.99 0.44
CA PHE A 196 7.49 3.56 1.67
C PHE A 196 8.98 3.27 1.45
N TYR A 197 9.32 2.61 0.35
CA TYR A 197 10.71 2.34 -0.01
C TYR A 197 11.51 3.63 -0.22
N ASN A 198 10.96 4.61 -0.96
CA ASN A 198 11.61 5.92 -1.13
C ASN A 198 11.81 6.64 0.20
N TRP A 199 10.77 6.66 1.06
CA TRP A 199 10.89 7.23 2.40
C TRP A 199 11.97 6.52 3.22
N LEU A 200 12.02 5.18 3.17
CA LEU A 200 13.02 4.40 3.90
C LEU A 200 14.44 4.72 3.43
N LYS A 201 14.65 4.92 2.11
CA LYS A 201 15.93 5.36 1.55
C LYS A 201 16.33 6.72 2.10
N ALA A 202 15.43 7.70 2.03
CA ALA A 202 15.68 9.04 2.53
C ALA A 202 15.99 9.05 4.05
N VAL A 203 15.23 8.28 4.83
CA VAL A 203 15.48 8.11 6.27
C VAL A 203 16.85 7.48 6.51
N ASN A 204 17.18 6.41 5.79
CA ASN A 204 18.48 5.76 5.94
C ASN A 204 19.61 6.73 5.57
N GLU A 205 19.52 7.48 4.48
CA GLU A 205 20.53 8.47 4.10
C GLU A 205 20.69 9.58 5.14
N ALA A 206 19.59 10.07 5.72
CA ALA A 206 19.61 11.18 6.68
C ALA A 206 20.02 10.77 8.10
N TYR A 207 19.72 9.53 8.53
CA TYR A 207 19.89 9.10 9.92
C TYR A 207 20.84 7.92 10.11
N ARG A 208 21.40 7.33 9.04
CA ARG A 208 22.42 6.27 9.17
C ARG A 208 23.66 6.85 9.83
N ARG A 209 23.94 6.33 11.03
CA ARG A 209 25.19 6.53 11.76
C ARG A 209 26.06 5.30 11.59
#